data_AF-A0A1I4E5U0-F1
#
_entry.id   AF-A0A1I4E5U0-F1
#
_cell.length_a   1.000
_cell.length_b   1.000
_cell.length_c   1.000
_cell.angle_alpha   90.00
_cell.angle_beta   90.00
_cell.angle_gamma   90.00
#
_symmetry.space_group_name_H-M   'P 1'
#
loop_
_entity.id
_entity.type
_entity.pdbx_description
1 polymer ?
#
loop_
_entity_poly.entity_id
_entity_poly.type
_entity_poly.pdbx_seq_one_letter_code
_entity_poly.pdbx_strand_id
1 'polypeptide(L)'
;MIIKENQSVKALDLLAPREKAKVDSTAKNAPFSEIFGEEQKICPYSHLDVGGYIKYNGVVFVCDYRTNSICLGDMLNPKKVLRIILPSGGKLNVNEDNFEDLSKATSMFTPEDLNAIMRAIAHYNFSKKKFDELDENEIKTLKNMINEADTRAEASDIRKKEAGR
;
A
#
# COMPACT_ATOMS: atom_id res chain seq x y z
N MET A 1 -0.77 -77.54 -1.38
CA MET A 1 0.50 -77.88 -2.04
C MET A 1 0.21 -78.25 -3.49
N ILE A 2 0.16 -77.28 -4.40
CA ILE A 2 0.51 -77.43 -5.83
C ILE A 2 1.06 -76.07 -6.27
N ILE A 3 2.38 -76.01 -6.40
CA ILE A 3 3.10 -75.01 -7.20
C ILE A 3 3.36 -75.69 -8.54
N LYS A 4 2.99 -75.04 -9.66
CA LYS A 4 3.68 -75.20 -10.95
C LYS A 4 3.71 -73.86 -11.69
N GLU A 5 4.91 -73.28 -11.66
CA GLU A 5 5.51 -72.30 -12.57
C GLU A 5 5.31 -72.69 -14.06
N ASN A 6 4.95 -71.76 -14.96
CA ASN A 6 5.76 -70.73 -15.65
C ASN A 6 6.21 -71.18 -17.06
N GLN A 7 5.76 -70.47 -18.10
CA GLN A 7 6.42 -70.25 -19.38
C GLN A 7 5.74 -69.03 -20.04
N SER A 8 6.35 -68.11 -20.78
CA SER A 8 7.72 -67.65 -20.99
C SER A 8 7.59 -66.48 -21.99
N VAL A 9 8.20 -65.33 -21.66
CA VAL A 9 8.79 -64.29 -22.54
C VAL A 9 8.00 -63.58 -23.66
N LYS A 10 8.14 -62.24 -23.67
CA LYS A 10 8.54 -61.31 -24.78
C LYS A 10 7.76 -59.99 -24.67
N ALA A 11 8.40 -58.93 -24.20
CA ALA A 11 9.19 -57.98 -25.00
C ALA A 11 8.32 -57.05 -25.85
N LEU A 12 8.28 -55.77 -25.43
CA LEU A 12 8.36 -54.55 -26.22
C LEU A 12 7.63 -54.53 -27.59
N ASP A 13 6.49 -53.83 -27.64
CA ASP A 13 5.94 -53.19 -28.85
C ASP A 13 5.37 -51.83 -28.40
N LEU A 14 6.01 -50.67 -28.65
CA LEU A 14 6.27 -49.96 -29.92
C LEU A 14 4.99 -49.67 -30.75
N LEU A 15 4.57 -48.41 -30.63
CA LEU A 15 4.14 -47.49 -31.70
C LEU A 15 3.02 -47.91 -32.67
N ALA A 16 1.92 -47.15 -32.65
CA ALA A 16 1.39 -46.40 -33.81
C ALA A 16 0.02 -45.75 -33.48
N PRO A 17 -0.46 -44.75 -34.23
CA PRO A 17 0.22 -43.58 -34.79
C PRO A 17 -0.38 -42.26 -34.23
N ARG A 18 0.46 -41.24 -34.03
CA ARG A 18 0.02 -39.84 -33.94
C ARG A 18 -0.43 -39.38 -35.32
N GLU A 19 -1.73 -39.46 -35.60
CA GLU A 19 -2.33 -38.74 -36.71
C GLU A 19 -2.48 -37.25 -36.38
N LYS A 20 -2.03 -36.43 -37.32
CA LYS A 20 -2.01 -34.97 -37.26
C LYS A 20 -3.43 -34.44 -37.44
N ALA A 21 -3.98 -33.80 -36.41
CA ALA A 21 -5.11 -32.89 -36.58
C ALA A 21 -4.57 -31.45 -36.67
N LYS A 22 -4.85 -30.84 -37.81
CA LYS A 22 -4.48 -29.49 -38.25
C LYS A 22 -4.71 -28.42 -37.18
N VAL A 23 -3.76 -27.50 -37.12
CA VAL A 23 -3.93 -26.14 -36.62
C VAL A 23 -4.95 -25.44 -37.53
N ASP A 24 -6.23 -25.52 -37.18
CA ASP A 24 -7.25 -24.66 -37.77
C ASP A 24 -7.31 -23.35 -36.99
N SER A 25 -6.81 -22.31 -37.65
CA SER A 25 -6.70 -20.94 -37.17
C SER A 25 -8.06 -20.24 -37.22
N THR A 26 -9.06 -20.73 -36.49
CA THR A 26 -10.37 -20.06 -36.38
C THR A 26 -11.08 -20.47 -35.07
N ALA A 27 -10.65 -19.89 -33.96
CA ALA A 27 -11.46 -19.79 -32.75
C ALA A 27 -11.24 -18.40 -32.11
N LYS A 28 -11.55 -17.36 -32.90
CA LYS A 28 -11.92 -16.06 -32.33
C LYS A 28 -13.38 -16.20 -31.90
N ASN A 29 -13.69 -15.77 -30.69
CA ASN A 29 -15.03 -15.64 -30.07
C ASN A 29 -15.39 -16.69 -28.99
N ALA A 30 -14.47 -16.95 -28.05
CA ALA A 30 -14.95 -17.12 -26.67
C ALA A 30 -15.18 -15.71 -26.10
N PRO A 31 -16.35 -15.39 -25.54
CA PRO A 31 -16.55 -14.09 -24.90
C PRO A 31 -15.54 -13.96 -23.75
N PHE A 32 -14.81 -12.84 -23.74
CA PHE A 32 -13.74 -12.55 -22.77
C PHE A 32 -14.19 -12.72 -21.30
N SER A 33 -15.50 -12.72 -21.04
CA SER A 33 -16.15 -12.95 -19.75
C SER A 33 -16.00 -14.36 -19.17
N GLU A 34 -15.68 -15.40 -19.95
CA GLU A 34 -15.53 -16.79 -19.44
C GLU A 34 -14.10 -17.13 -18.98
N ILE A 35 -13.12 -16.25 -19.25
CA ILE A 35 -11.71 -16.41 -18.82
C ILE A 35 -11.49 -15.81 -17.42
N PHE A 36 -12.28 -14.80 -17.05
CA PHE A 36 -12.32 -14.28 -15.69
C PHE A 36 -13.35 -15.09 -14.92
N GLY A 37 -12.89 -16.18 -14.30
CA GLY A 37 -13.65 -16.81 -13.22
C GLY A 37 -14.12 -15.72 -12.27
N GLU A 38 -15.40 -15.82 -11.87
CA GLU A 38 -16.12 -14.97 -10.90
C GLU A 38 -15.19 -13.98 -10.20
N GLU A 39 -15.32 -12.66 -10.43
CA GLU A 39 -14.44 -11.63 -9.83
C GLU A 39 -14.25 -11.91 -8.34
N GLN A 40 -13.18 -12.66 -8.01
CA GLN A 40 -12.90 -13.02 -6.64
C GLN A 40 -12.53 -11.69 -6.00
N LYS A 41 -13.38 -11.25 -5.08
CA LYS A 41 -13.14 -10.05 -4.29
C LYS A 41 -11.90 -10.31 -3.44
N ILE A 42 -10.75 -10.04 -4.03
CA ILE A 42 -9.45 -10.22 -3.40
C ILE A 42 -9.16 -8.93 -2.65
N CYS A 43 -8.99 -9.05 -1.33
CA CYS A 43 -8.35 -8.03 -0.51
C CYS A 43 -7.14 -8.65 0.22
N PRO A 44 -6.14 -7.84 0.57
CA PRO A 44 -5.05 -8.29 1.43
C PRO A 44 -5.62 -8.86 2.72
N TYR A 45 -5.04 -9.96 3.21
CA TYR A 45 -5.47 -10.59 4.46
C TYR A 45 -6.95 -10.95 4.53
N SER A 46 -7.62 -11.15 3.38
CA SER A 46 -9.04 -11.55 3.27
C SER A 46 -9.40 -12.81 4.06
N HIS A 47 -8.44 -13.68 4.38
CA HIS A 47 -8.66 -14.85 5.24
C HIS A 47 -8.98 -14.49 6.71
N LEU A 48 -8.67 -13.27 7.14
CA LEU A 48 -9.01 -12.72 8.46
C LEU A 48 -10.29 -11.87 8.42
N ASP A 49 -10.89 -11.71 7.25
CA ASP A 49 -12.07 -10.87 7.06
C ASP A 49 -13.31 -11.50 7.69
N VAL A 50 -14.06 -10.68 8.44
CA VAL A 50 -15.36 -11.05 8.98
C VAL A 50 -16.37 -9.98 8.56
N GLY A 51 -16.94 -10.18 7.38
CA GLY A 51 -18.01 -9.34 6.84
C GLY A 51 -17.53 -7.97 6.35
N GLY A 52 -16.35 -7.91 5.71
CA GLY A 52 -15.74 -6.68 5.21
C GLY A 52 -14.89 -5.92 6.22
N TYR A 53 -14.64 -6.51 7.40
CA TYR A 53 -13.80 -5.98 8.45
C TYR A 53 -12.82 -7.02 8.98
N ILE A 54 -11.56 -6.65 9.13
CA ILE A 54 -10.54 -7.45 9.83
C ILE A 54 -10.34 -6.84 11.22
N LYS A 55 -10.56 -7.64 12.27
CA LYS A 55 -10.35 -7.21 13.65
C LYS A 55 -9.14 -7.91 14.24
N TYR A 56 -8.15 -7.16 14.69
CA TYR A 56 -6.91 -7.71 15.21
C TYR A 56 -6.38 -6.85 16.37
N ASN A 57 -6.13 -7.45 17.53
CA ASN A 57 -5.64 -6.75 18.74
C ASN A 57 -6.40 -5.44 19.08
N GLY A 58 -7.73 -5.42 18.89
CA GLY A 58 -8.57 -4.24 19.13
C GLY A 58 -8.56 -3.20 18.02
N VAL A 59 -7.78 -3.41 16.96
CA VAL A 59 -7.72 -2.58 15.77
C VAL A 59 -8.69 -3.14 14.72
N VAL A 60 -9.39 -2.25 14.02
CA VAL A 60 -10.35 -2.64 12.97
C VAL A 60 -9.88 -2.07 11.64
N PHE A 61 -9.63 -2.96 10.69
CA PHE A 61 -9.39 -2.62 9.29
C PHE A 61 -10.66 -2.84 8.48
N VAL A 62 -10.89 -1.97 7.51
CA VAL A 62 -12.00 -2.07 6.55
C VAL A 62 -11.44 -2.62 5.24
N CYS A 63 -12.05 -3.68 4.71
CA CYS A 63 -11.66 -4.28 3.44
C CYS A 63 -12.30 -3.51 2.28
N ASP A 64 -11.48 -2.91 1.41
CA ASP A 64 -11.90 -2.35 0.14
C ASP A 64 -11.53 -3.29 -1.01
N TYR A 65 -12.50 -4.13 -1.39
CA TYR A 65 -12.36 -5.07 -2.49
C TYR A 65 -12.31 -4.40 -3.87
N ARG A 66 -12.75 -3.14 -4.02
CA ARG A 66 -12.70 -2.44 -5.32
C ARG A 66 -11.28 -2.04 -5.66
N THR A 67 -10.51 -1.64 -4.66
CA THR A 67 -9.12 -1.20 -4.84
C THR A 67 -8.10 -2.24 -4.41
N ASN A 68 -8.57 -3.42 -3.98
CA ASN A 68 -7.77 -4.49 -3.39
C ASN A 68 -6.88 -3.93 -2.27
N SER A 69 -7.52 -3.29 -1.28
CA SER A 69 -6.83 -2.67 -0.16
C SER A 69 -7.53 -2.90 1.18
N ILE A 70 -6.75 -2.81 2.25
CA ILE A 70 -7.25 -2.70 3.63
C ILE A 70 -7.02 -1.29 4.13
N CYS A 71 -8.01 -0.73 4.81
CA CYS A 71 -8.04 0.65 5.24
C CYS A 71 -8.09 0.72 6.77
N LEU A 72 -7.21 1.51 7.37
CA LEU A 72 -7.19 1.78 8.81
C LEU A 72 -7.48 3.25 9.08
N GLY A 73 -8.59 3.51 9.77
CA GLY A 73 -9.03 4.86 10.11
C GLY A 73 -9.86 5.54 9.02
N ASP A 74 -9.97 6.87 9.13
CA ASP A 74 -10.77 7.68 8.21
C ASP A 74 -10.01 7.95 6.89
N MET A 75 -10.66 7.71 5.75
CA MET A 75 -10.09 7.91 4.41
C MET A 75 -10.61 9.16 3.70
N LEU A 76 -11.44 9.99 4.35
CA LEU A 76 -12.03 11.20 3.76
C LEU A 76 -10.96 12.23 3.33
N ASN A 77 -9.86 12.32 4.07
CA ASN A 77 -8.79 13.27 3.83
C ASN A 77 -7.59 12.59 3.14
N PRO A 78 -7.47 12.61 1.80
CA PRO A 78 -6.42 11.88 1.09
C PRO A 78 -4.99 12.35 1.42
N LYS A 79 -4.82 13.59 1.90
CA LYS A 79 -3.52 14.12 2.34
C LYS A 79 -3.01 13.46 3.63
N LYS A 80 -3.93 12.97 4.46
CA LYS A 80 -3.64 12.28 5.73
C LYS A 80 -3.52 10.77 5.56
N VAL A 81 -3.75 10.25 4.36
CA VAL A 81 -3.74 8.81 4.10
C VAL A 81 -2.39 8.40 3.50
N LEU A 82 -1.64 7.60 4.25
CA LEU A 82 -0.47 6.91 3.76
C LEU A 82 -0.89 5.64 3.02
N ARG A 83 -0.49 5.52 1.75
CA ARG A 83 -0.77 4.35 0.91
C ARG A 83 0.48 3.51 0.72
N ILE A 84 0.39 2.24 1.09
CA ILE A 84 1.53 1.32 1.15
C ILE A 84 1.18 0.11 0.28
N ILE A 85 2.07 -0.25 -0.63
CA ILE A 85 1.93 -1.48 -1.40
C ILE A 85 2.45 -2.63 -0.54
N LEU A 86 1.64 -3.66 -0.37
CA LEU A 86 2.02 -4.84 0.40
C LEU A 86 2.67 -5.86 -0.54
N PRO A 87 3.93 -6.28 -0.30
CA PRO A 87 4.58 -7.37 -1.01
C PRO A 87 3.74 -8.66 -1.10
N SER A 88 2.97 -8.99 -0.07
CA SER A 88 2.06 -10.14 -0.06
C SER A 88 0.86 -10.01 -1.02
N GLY A 89 0.55 -8.80 -1.46
CA GLY A 89 -0.52 -8.50 -2.40
C GLY A 89 -1.44 -7.37 -1.94
N GLY A 90 -1.89 -6.56 -2.90
CA GLY A 90 -2.78 -5.42 -2.67
C GLY A 90 -2.13 -4.27 -1.89
N LYS A 91 -2.92 -3.51 -1.13
CA LYS A 91 -2.47 -2.25 -0.50
C LYS A 91 -2.98 -2.08 0.92
N LEU A 92 -2.22 -1.36 1.73
CA LEU A 92 -2.63 -0.85 3.03
C LEU A 92 -2.75 0.66 2.94
N ASN A 93 -3.93 1.18 3.28
CA ASN A 93 -4.18 2.61 3.45
C ASN A 93 -4.33 2.89 4.94
N VAL A 94 -3.53 3.81 5.48
CA VAL A 94 -3.56 4.16 6.91
C VAL A 94 -3.68 5.67 7.04
N ASN A 95 -4.60 6.14 7.87
CA ASN A 95 -4.64 7.53 8.28
C ASN A 95 -3.50 7.84 9.27
N GLU A 96 -2.81 8.97 9.11
CA GLU A 96 -1.76 9.45 10.02
C GLU A 96 -2.21 9.45 11.50
N ASP A 97 -3.48 9.74 11.75
CA ASP A 97 -4.08 9.83 13.08
C ASP A 97 -4.21 8.43 13.74
N ASN A 98 -4.09 7.34 12.96
CA ASN A 98 -4.20 5.95 13.41
C ASN A 98 -2.87 5.17 13.35
N PHE A 99 -1.72 5.83 13.26
CA PHE A 99 -0.41 5.16 13.30
C PHE A 99 -0.16 4.41 14.62
N GLU A 100 -0.71 4.92 15.73
CA GLU A 100 -0.64 4.24 17.02
C GLU A 100 -1.41 2.91 17.00
N ASP A 101 -2.60 2.88 16.38
CA ASP A 101 -3.36 1.64 16.25
C ASP A 101 -2.67 0.66 15.31
N LEU A 102 -2.05 1.16 14.23
CA LEU A 102 -1.23 0.32 13.35
C LEU A 102 -0.13 -0.42 14.12
N SER A 103 0.48 0.22 15.12
CA SER A 103 1.54 -0.39 15.95
C SER A 103 1.05 -1.66 16.68
N LYS A 104 -0.20 -1.68 17.14
CA LYS A 104 -0.83 -2.82 17.84
C LYS A 104 -1.13 -3.99 16.91
N ALA A 105 -1.29 -3.71 15.62
CA ALA A 105 -1.56 -4.69 14.57
C ALA A 105 -0.31 -5.12 13.79
N THR A 106 0.89 -4.67 14.17
CA THR A 106 2.15 -5.01 13.49
C THR A 106 2.40 -6.52 13.41
N SER A 107 1.97 -7.29 14.41
CA SER A 107 2.10 -8.75 14.44
C SER A 107 1.17 -9.50 13.49
N MET A 108 0.19 -8.82 12.88
CA MET A 108 -0.68 -9.39 11.84
C MET A 108 0.05 -9.53 10.51
N PHE A 109 1.03 -8.67 10.25
CA PHE A 109 1.69 -8.58 8.94
C PHE A 109 2.82 -9.60 8.81
N THR A 110 3.05 -10.08 7.58
CA THR A 110 4.28 -10.85 7.29
C THR A 110 5.52 -9.96 7.47
N PRO A 111 6.71 -10.52 7.72
CA PRO A 111 7.93 -9.74 7.86
C PRO A 111 8.24 -8.84 6.67
N GLU A 112 7.92 -9.29 5.45
CA GLU A 112 8.10 -8.54 4.20
C GLU A 112 7.18 -7.31 4.16
N ASP A 113 5.91 -7.51 4.50
CA ASP A 113 4.92 -6.45 4.55
C ASP A 113 5.22 -5.46 5.67
N LEU A 114 5.58 -5.95 6.86
CA LEU A 114 5.95 -5.12 7.98
C LEU A 114 7.14 -4.22 7.63
N ASN A 115 8.15 -4.74 6.95
CA ASN A 115 9.29 -3.95 6.48
C ASN A 115 8.86 -2.88 5.47
N ALA A 116 7.98 -3.20 4.52
CA ALA A 116 7.43 -2.22 3.57
C ALA A 116 6.67 -1.10 4.31
N ILE A 117 5.88 -1.47 5.32
CA ILE A 117 5.12 -0.54 6.16
C ILE A 117 6.06 0.38 6.95
N MET A 118 7.05 -0.19 7.65
CA MET A 118 8.01 0.59 8.43
C MET A 118 8.80 1.57 7.56
N ARG A 119 9.22 1.14 6.36
CA ARG A 119 9.88 2.03 5.40
C ARG A 119 8.97 3.18 4.96
N ALA A 120 7.72 2.88 4.63
CA ALA A 120 6.77 3.91 4.21
C ALA A 120 6.53 4.94 5.32
N ILE A 121 6.37 4.51 6.57
CA ILE A 121 6.21 5.40 7.72
C ILE A 121 7.49 6.23 7.95
N ALA A 122 8.67 5.63 7.87
CA ALA A 122 9.92 6.34 8.03
C ALA A 122 10.11 7.43 6.96
N HIS A 123 9.81 7.10 5.70
CA HIS A 123 9.82 8.07 4.60
C HIS A 123 8.79 9.18 4.82
N TYR A 124 7.57 8.84 5.24
CA TYR A 124 6.53 9.81 5.55
C TYR A 124 6.97 10.80 6.63
N ASN A 125 7.50 10.30 7.76
CA ASN A 125 7.98 11.14 8.87
C ASN A 125 9.15 12.03 8.47
N PHE A 126 10.07 11.49 7.65
CA PHE A 126 11.19 12.27 7.13
C PHE A 126 10.72 13.41 6.21
N SER A 127 9.77 13.12 5.32
CA SER A 127 9.17 14.14 4.46
C SER A 127 8.44 15.20 5.28
N LYS A 128 7.60 14.79 6.24
CA LYS A 128 6.86 15.71 7.13
C LYS A 128 7.81 16.66 7.86
N LYS A 129 8.84 16.11 8.51
CA LYS A 129 9.86 16.90 9.20
C LYS A 129 10.57 17.90 8.27
N LYS A 130 10.89 17.50 7.04
CA LYS A 130 11.53 18.41 6.07
C LYS A 130 10.61 19.55 5.64
N PHE A 131 9.32 19.30 5.45
CA PHE A 131 8.37 20.36 5.16
C PHE A 131 8.22 21.31 6.34
N ASP A 132 8.09 20.76 7.56
CA ASP A 132 8.01 21.56 8.79
C ASP A 132 9.26 22.45 8.97
N GLU A 133 10.47 21.91 8.73
CA GLU A 133 11.72 22.68 8.79
C GLU A 133 11.78 23.82 7.76
N LEU A 134 11.26 23.62 6.55
CA LEU A 134 11.21 24.66 5.53
C LEU A 134 10.22 25.77 5.91
N ASP A 135 9.03 25.39 6.38
CA ASP A 135 7.99 26.31 6.81
C ASP A 135 8.46 27.16 8.00
N GLU A 136 9.14 26.54 8.99
CA GLU A 136 9.72 27.25 10.12
C GLU A 136 10.79 28.27 9.70
N ASN A 137 11.65 27.92 8.73
CA ASN A 137 12.67 28.82 8.20
C ASN A 137 12.05 30.02 7.45
N GLU A 138 10.98 29.79 6.70
CA GLU A 138 10.27 30.85 5.97
C GLU A 138 9.59 31.81 6.94
N ILE A 139 8.89 31.27 7.96
CA ILE A 139 8.27 32.06 9.04
C ILE A 139 9.33 32.87 9.80
N LYS A 140 10.50 32.28 10.10
CA LYS A 140 11.59 32.99 10.77
C LYS A 140 12.11 34.16 9.95
N THR A 141 12.25 33.96 8.64
CA THR A 141 12.73 35.00 7.72
C THR A 141 11.75 36.16 7.66
N LEU A 142 10.45 35.88 7.51
CA LEU A 142 9.39 36.90 7.51
C LEU A 142 9.35 37.68 8.83
N LYS A 143 9.47 36.99 9.98
CA LYS A 143 9.51 37.64 11.30
C LYS A 143 10.71 38.58 11.45
N ASN A 144 11.89 38.19 10.96
CA ASN A 144 13.06 39.05 11.00
C ASN A 144 12.86 40.31 10.15
N MET A 145 12.29 40.19 8.95
CA MET A 145 12.00 41.34 8.08
C MET A 145 10.97 42.30 8.70
N ILE A 146 9.98 41.79 9.43
CA ILE A 146 8.99 42.61 10.16
C ILE A 146 9.69 43.37 11.30
N ASN A 147 10.50 42.68 12.12
CA ASN A 147 11.23 43.33 13.21
C ASN A 147 12.20 44.42 12.70
N GLU A 148 12.87 44.18 11.57
CA GLU A 148 13.74 45.18 10.93
C GLU A 148 12.94 46.38 10.37
N ALA A 149 11.71 46.16 9.90
CA ALA A 149 10.83 47.22 9.46
C ALA A 149 10.32 48.07 10.65
N ASP A 150 9.91 47.43 11.74
CA ASP A 150 9.43 48.10 12.96
C ASP A 150 10.52 48.96 13.60
N THR A 151 11.73 48.40 13.75
CA THR A 151 12.89 49.15 14.27
C THR A 151 13.28 50.34 13.37
N ARG A 152 13.12 50.21 12.04
CA ARG A 152 13.36 51.31 11.09
C ARG A 152 12.27 52.39 11.17
N ALA A 153 11.02 52.01 11.39
CA ALA A 153 9.90 52.93 11.55
C ALA A 153 10.08 53.78 12.83
N GLU A 154 10.36 53.14 13.96
CA GLU A 154 10.62 53.81 15.25
C GLU A 154 11.81 54.77 15.16
N ALA A 155 12.92 54.35 14.52
CA ALA A 155 14.09 55.20 14.32
C ALA A 155 13.82 56.42 13.42
N SER A 156 12.81 56.36 12.55
CA SER A 156 12.41 57.47 11.68
C SER A 156 11.50 58.47 12.40
N ASP A 157 10.63 57.99 13.29
CA ASP A 157 9.73 58.83 14.10
C ASP A 157 10.49 59.62 15.17
N ILE A 158 11.55 59.04 15.74
CA ILE A 158 12.44 59.75 16.69
C ILE A 158 13.14 60.93 15.99
N ARG A 159 13.71 60.71 14.79
CA ARG A 159 14.43 61.76 14.03
C ARG A 159 13.54 62.94 13.63
N LYS A 160 12.25 62.70 13.32
CA LYS A 160 11.30 63.77 13.00
C LYS A 160 10.91 64.62 14.20
N LYS A 161 10.91 64.05 15.42
CA LYS A 161 10.63 64.80 16.66
C LYS A 161 11.80 65.71 17.08
N GLU A 162 13.04 65.35 16.76
CA GLU A 162 14.21 66.17 17.09
C GLU A 162 14.48 67.31 16.09
N ALA A 163 14.13 67.14 14.81
CA ALA A 163 14.33 68.16 13.78
C ALA A 163 13.28 69.29 13.78
N GLY A 164 12.19 69.14 14.55
CA GLY A 164 11.08 70.10 14.61
C GLY A 164 11.08 71.00 15.85
N ARG A 165 12.20 71.11 16.57
CA ARG A 165 12.32 71.84 17.82
C ARG A 165 13.31 73.01 17.73
#